data_AF-A0A534XSH4-F1
#
_entry.id   AF-A0A534XSH4-F1
#
_cell.length_a   1.000
_cell.length_b   1.000
_cell.length_c   1.000
_cell.angle_alpha   90.00
_cell.angle_beta   90.00
_cell.angle_gamma   90.00
#
_symmetry.space_group_name_H-M   'P 1'
#
loop_
_entity.id
_entity.type
_entity.pdbx_description
1 polymer ?
#
loop_
_entity_poly.entity_id
_entity_poly.type
_entity_poly.pdbx_seq_one_letter_code
_entity_poly.pdbx_strand_id
1 'polypeptide(L)'
;MIAVIDLTTGTESTRQAGTRTLDVPRNFDRHAAVASFDVRSRVLCGSVGGGALDYVAFTSPLSSRTSGEECLVDDGAFRATIAHPGRYRLSAVKPTHE
;
A
#
# COMPACT_ATOMS: atom_id res chain seq x y z
N MET A 1 -10.26 13.89 -4.09
CA MET A 1 -10.20 12.45 -3.78
C MET A 1 -9.57 11.74 -4.97
N ILE A 2 -8.91 10.60 -4.78
CA ILE A 2 -8.18 9.88 -5.83
C ILE A 2 -8.68 8.44 -5.88
N ALA A 3 -9.00 7.93 -7.07
CA ALA A 3 -9.45 6.56 -7.27
C ALA A 3 -8.24 5.62 -7.35
N VAL A 4 -8.34 4.49 -6.66
CA VAL A 4 -7.34 3.42 -6.65
C VAL A 4 -8.02 2.08 -6.89
N ILE A 5 -7.31 1.16 -7.53
CA ILE A 5 -7.79 -0.20 -7.80
C ILE A 5 -6.93 -1.16 -6.99
N ASP A 6 -7.54 -1.93 -6.09
CA ASP A 6 -6.88 -3.02 -5.39
C ASP A 6 -6.47 -4.08 -6.41
N LEU A 7 -5.17 -4.33 -6.54
CA LEU A 7 -4.64 -5.25 -7.56
C LEU A 7 -4.78 -6.72 -7.15
N THR A 8 -5.11 -7.00 -5.89
CA THR A 8 -5.35 -8.35 -5.40
C THR A 8 -6.81 -8.79 -5.65
N THR A 9 -7.77 -7.89 -5.45
CA THR A 9 -9.22 -8.19 -5.58
C THR A 9 -9.87 -7.56 -6.81
N GLY A 10 -9.20 -6.63 -7.49
CA GLY A 10 -9.77 -5.82 -8.56
C GLY A 10 -10.77 -4.77 -8.07
N THR A 11 -10.87 -4.54 -6.76
CA THR A 11 -11.87 -3.64 -6.18
C THR A 11 -11.43 -2.19 -6.32
N GLU A 12 -12.26 -1.37 -6.96
CA GLU A 12 -12.06 0.08 -7.00
C GLU A 12 -12.48 0.73 -5.68
N SER A 13 -11.70 1.70 -5.21
CA SER A 13 -12.00 2.49 -4.03
C SER A 13 -11.51 3.92 -4.20
N THR A 14 -12.24 4.86 -3.60
CA THR A 14 -11.85 6.28 -3.60
C THR A 14 -11.18 6.62 -2.27
N ARG A 15 -9.96 7.13 -2.32
CA ARG A 15 -9.16 7.49 -1.13
C ARG A 15 -8.89 9.00 -1.10
N GLN A 16 -8.55 9.50 0.08
CA GLN A 16 -8.21 10.92 0.24
C GLN A 16 -6.83 11.20 -0.35
N ALA A 17 -6.61 12.43 -0.82
CA ALA A 17 -5.32 12.84 -1.39
C ALA A 17 -4.16 12.67 -0.39
N GLY A 18 -4.44 12.88 0.90
CA GLY A 18 -3.48 12.67 1.99
C GLY A 18 -3.36 11.22 2.49
N THR A 19 -4.04 10.24 1.86
CA THR A 19 -3.86 8.83 2.23
C THR A 19 -2.40 8.43 2.04
N ARG A 20 -1.84 7.76 3.05
CA ARG A 20 -0.43 7.35 3.03
C ARG A 20 -0.24 6.19 2.05
N THR A 21 0.86 6.25 1.33
CA THR A 21 1.27 5.23 0.36
C THR A 21 2.74 4.88 0.53
N LEU A 22 3.11 3.67 0.15
CA LEU A 22 4.48 3.16 0.15
C LEU A 22 4.85 2.68 -1.26
N ASP A 23 6.13 2.75 -1.58
CA ASP A 23 6.65 2.19 -2.83
C ASP A 23 6.56 0.66 -2.82
N VAL A 24 6.30 0.07 -3.98
CA VAL A 24 6.31 -1.39 -4.14
C VAL A 24 7.75 -1.83 -4.38
N PRO A 25 8.39 -2.59 -3.47
CA PRO A 25 9.74 -3.07 -3.71
C PRO A 25 9.75 -4.07 -4.87
N ARG A 26 10.86 -4.12 -5.62
CA ARG A 26 11.02 -4.98 -6.80
C ARG A 26 10.75 -6.47 -6.53
N ASN A 27 11.03 -6.93 -5.30
CA ASN A 27 10.81 -8.31 -4.87
C ASN A 27 9.50 -8.50 -4.09
N PHE A 28 8.57 -7.55 -4.17
CA PHE A 28 7.26 -7.67 -3.55
C PHE A 28 6.49 -8.80 -4.21
N ASP A 29 6.06 -9.76 -3.41
CA ASP A 29 5.15 -10.79 -3.86
C ASP A 29 3.78 -10.15 -4.12
N ARG A 30 3.38 -10.04 -5.38
CA ARG A 30 2.09 -9.46 -5.78
C ARG A 30 0.89 -10.28 -5.27
N HIS A 31 1.11 -11.53 -4.86
CA HIS A 31 0.12 -12.36 -4.18
C HIS A 31 0.07 -12.11 -2.67
N ALA A 32 1.09 -11.47 -2.09
CA ALA A 32 1.06 -10.99 -0.71
C ALA A 32 0.15 -9.75 -0.62
N ALA A 33 -1.09 -9.97 -0.18
CA ALA A 33 -2.16 -8.97 -0.17
C ALA A 33 -1.94 -7.80 0.82
N VAL A 34 -1.02 -7.94 1.79
CA VAL A 34 -0.94 -7.02 2.93
C VAL A 34 0.50 -6.78 3.37
N ALA A 35 0.88 -5.51 3.43
CA ALA A 35 2.10 -5.05 4.07
C ALA A 35 1.79 -4.37 5.40
N SER A 36 2.57 -4.67 6.43
CA SER A 36 2.44 -4.12 7.78
C SER A 36 3.56 -3.10 8.04
N PHE A 37 3.20 -1.84 8.31
CA PHE A 37 4.17 -0.78 8.63
C PHE A 37 4.37 -0.64 10.14
N ASP A 38 5.57 -0.97 10.63
CA ASP A 38 5.98 -0.85 12.04
C ASP A 38 6.50 0.57 12.38
N VAL A 39 6.52 0.92 13.67
CA VAL A 39 6.95 2.22 14.21
C VAL A 39 8.40 2.59 13.90
N ARG A 40 9.21 1.63 13.43
CA ARG A 40 10.59 1.86 12.95
C ARG A 40 10.68 2.24 11.46
N SER A 41 9.56 2.55 10.80
CA SER A 41 9.49 2.71 9.33
C SER A 41 9.93 1.45 8.57
N ARG A 42 9.74 0.30 9.20
CA ARG A 42 9.99 -1.00 8.59
C ARG A 42 8.67 -1.59 8.12
N VAL A 43 8.65 -2.00 6.88
CA VAL A 43 7.52 -2.69 6.29
C VAL A 43 7.83 -4.17 6.28
N LEU A 44 6.95 -4.93 6.92
CA LEU A 44 6.96 -6.38 6.91
C LEU A 44 5.86 -6.86 5.96
N CYS A 45 6.27 -7.50 4.87
CA CYS A 45 5.33 -8.16 3.95
C CYS A 45 5.45 -9.68 4.14
N GLY A 46 4.36 -10.33 4.53
CA GLY A 46 4.31 -11.79 4.58
C GLY A 46 3.99 -12.34 3.19
N SER A 47 4.93 -13.03 2.54
CA SER A 47 4.61 -13.84 1.36
C SER A 47 3.89 -15.11 1.77
N VAL A 48 2.95 -15.56 0.93
CA VAL A 48 2.26 -16.85 1.05
C VAL A 48 3.27 -18.03 1.00
N GLY A 49 4.47 -17.80 0.47
CA GLY A 49 5.57 -18.78 0.40
C GLY A 49 6.53 -18.81 1.59
N GLY A 50 6.24 -18.09 2.69
CA GLY A 50 7.07 -18.12 3.91
C GLY A 50 8.27 -17.16 3.92
N GLY A 51 8.51 -16.41 2.83
CA GLY A 51 9.47 -15.32 2.79
C GLY A 51 8.87 -14.03 3.35
N ALA A 52 9.28 -13.61 4.55
CA ALA A 52 8.98 -12.26 5.03
C ALA A 52 9.94 -11.27 4.35
N LEU A 53 9.40 -10.30 3.61
CA LEU A 53 10.18 -9.19 3.08
C LEU A 53 10.20 -8.07 4.13
N ASP A 54 11.35 -7.79 4.72
CA ASP A 54 11.59 -6.62 5.59
C ASP A 54 12.32 -5.56 4.77
N TYR A 55 11.73 -4.39 4.63
CA TYR A 55 12.41 -3.26 3.99
C TYR A 55 12.06 -1.93 4.66
N VAL A 56 12.99 -0.98 4.57
CA VAL A 56 12.75 0.40 5.01
C VAL A 56 11.95 1.11 3.93
N ALA A 57 10.82 1.68 4.32
CA ALA A 57 9.95 2.41 3.41
C ALA A 57 9.59 3.77 3.97
N PHE A 58 9.45 4.75 3.09
CA PHE A 58 8.98 6.08 3.44
C PHE A 58 7.55 6.26 2.94
N THR A 59 6.70 6.85 3.77
CA THR A 59 5.32 7.14 3.38
C THR A 59 5.26 8.42 2.57
N SER A 60 4.66 8.34 1.39
CA SER A 60 4.32 9.49 0.55
C SER A 60 2.80 9.64 0.47
N PRO A 61 2.26 10.85 0.33
CA PRO A 61 0.82 11.02 0.14
C PRO A 61 0.40 10.48 -1.23
N LEU A 62 -0.84 9.98 -1.33
CA LEU A 62 -1.42 9.48 -2.57
C LEU A 62 -1.43 10.53 -3.69
N SER A 63 -1.54 11.81 -3.35
CA SER A 63 -1.44 12.91 -4.32
C SER A 63 -0.07 13.05 -4.99
N SER A 64 1.00 12.48 -4.41
CA SER A 64 2.33 12.46 -5.02
C SER A 64 2.51 11.31 -5.99
N ARG A 65 1.54 10.41 -6.10
CA ARG A 65 1.60 9.24 -6.98
C ARG A 65 1.16 9.60 -8.39
N THR A 66 1.84 9.01 -9.36
CA THR A 66 1.51 9.19 -10.77
C THR A 66 0.28 8.34 -11.13
N SER A 67 -0.51 8.81 -12.07
CA SER A 67 -1.57 8.00 -12.66
C SER A 67 -1.00 6.69 -13.25
N GLY A 68 -1.66 5.57 -12.97
CA GLY A 68 -1.22 4.23 -13.39
C GLY A 68 -0.12 3.63 -12.52
N GLU A 69 0.42 4.38 -11.55
CA GLU A 69 1.49 3.91 -10.68
C GLU A 69 0.98 2.87 -9.67
N GLU A 70 1.71 1.77 -9.54
CA GLU A 70 1.48 0.75 -8.52
C GLU A 70 2.10 1.21 -7.19
N CYS A 71 1.29 1.27 -6.14
CA CYS A 71 1.74 1.62 -4.80
C CYS A 71 0.97 0.84 -3.73
N LEU A 72 1.58 0.70 -2.57
CA LEU A 72 0.94 0.14 -1.39
C LEU A 72 0.14 1.25 -0.72
N VAL A 73 -1.19 1.15 -0.70
CA VAL A 73 -2.10 2.17 -0.18
C VAL A 73 -2.60 1.77 1.20
N ASP A 74 -2.54 2.70 2.16
CA ASP A 74 -3.10 2.50 3.50
C ASP A 74 -4.60 2.20 3.41
N ASP A 75 -5.00 1.04 3.93
CA ASP A 75 -6.39 0.59 3.89
C ASP A 75 -7.27 1.41 4.85
N GLY A 76 -6.66 2.10 5.82
CA GLY A 76 -7.35 2.97 6.77
C GLY A 76 -8.33 2.26 7.72
N ALA A 77 -8.50 0.94 7.58
CA ALA A 77 -9.42 0.13 8.39
C ALA A 77 -9.05 0.16 9.88
N PHE A 78 -7.76 0.32 10.19
CA PHE A 78 -7.27 0.47 11.55
C PHE A 78 -6.27 1.61 11.64
N ARG A 79 -6.40 2.44 12.67
CA ARG A 79 -5.39 3.44 13.00
C ARG A 79 -4.14 2.65 13.42
N ALA A 80 -3.05 2.81 12.65
CA ALA A 80 -1.78 2.15 12.97
C ALA A 80 -1.39 2.47 14.43
N THR A 81 -1.23 1.43 15.24
CA THR A 81 -0.73 1.51 16.62
C THR A 81 0.49 0.63 16.75
N ILE A 82 1.26 0.78 17.84
CA ILE A 82 2.43 -0.07 18.12
C ILE A 82 2.06 -1.56 18.07
N ALA A 83 0.85 -1.92 18.50
CA ALA A 83 0.36 -3.30 18.50
C ALA A 83 -0.29 -3.73 17.16
N HIS A 84 -0.72 -2.77 16.33
CA HIS A 84 -1.41 -3.04 15.07
C HIS A 84 -0.80 -2.17 13.98
N PRO A 85 0.24 -2.65 13.29
CA PRO A 85 0.81 -1.92 12.16
C PRO A 85 -0.27 -1.63 11.13
N GLY A 86 -0.18 -0.46 10.48
CA GLY A 86 -1.12 -0.07 9.43
C GLY A 86 -1.07 -1.10 8.30
N ARG A 87 -2.25 -1.50 7.81
CA ARG A 87 -2.36 -2.42 6.68
C ARG A 87 -2.31 -1.64 5.38
N TYR A 88 -1.36 -1.98 4.54
CA TYR A 88 -1.27 -1.46 3.18
C TYR A 88 -1.62 -2.55 2.18
N ARG A 89 -2.41 -2.20 1.19
CA ARG A 89 -2.82 -3.08 0.08
C ARG A 89 -2.16 -2.64 -1.21
N LEU A 90 -1.76 -3.61 -2.02
CA LEU A 90 -1.22 -3.31 -3.34
C LEU A 90 -2.34 -2.76 -4.23
N SER A 91 -2.16 -1.53 -4.71
CA SER A 91 -3.15 -0.85 -5.54
C SER A 91 -2.48 -0.10 -6.69
N ALA A 92 -3.24 0.15 -7.76
CA ALA A 92 -2.85 1.07 -8.82
C ALA A 92 -3.65 2.36 -8.72
N VAL A 93 -3.00 3.51 -8.94
CA VAL A 93 -3.70 4.79 -9.09
C VAL A 93 -4.46 4.78 -10.40
N LYS A 94 -5.79 4.92 -10.34
CA LYS A 94 -6.61 4.92 -11.54
C LYS A 94 -6.30 6.17 -12.38
N PRO A 95 -6.16 6.04 -13.70
CA PRO A 95 -6.16 7.22 -14.56
C PRO A 95 -7.48 7.96 -14.45
N THR A 96 -7.39 9.25 -14.10
CA THR A 96 -8.42 10.21 -14.43
C THR A 96 -8.49 10.27 -15.94
N HIS A 97 -9.37 9.47 -16.52
CA HIS A 97 -9.81 9.65 -17.89
C HIS A 97 -10.50 11.02 -17.93
N GLU A 98 -9.85 11.99 -18.55
CA GLU A 98 -10.50 13.19 -19.08
C GLU A 98 -11.31 12.83 -20.32
#